data_AF-A0A291GC53-F1
#
_entry.id   AF-A0A291GC53-F1
#
_cell.length_a   1.000
_cell.length_b   1.000
_cell.length_c   1.000
_cell.angle_alpha   90.00
_cell.angle_beta   90.00
_cell.angle_gamma   90.00
#
_symmetry.space_group_name_H-M   'P 1'
#
loop_
_entity.id
_entity.type
_entity.pdbx_description
1 polymer ?
#
loop_
_entity_poly.entity_id
_entity_poly.type
_entity_poly.pdbx_seq_one_letter_code
_entity_poly.pdbx_strand_id
1 'polypeptide(L)'
;MIELVTGEELAQSLGYSGVNNAFRDWCSQMRITPVPGRRGFYDPKLVRARLDEAQGLVRQDMGNPPKESFVAIRRARRGKD
;
A
#
# COMPACT_ATOMS: atom_id res chain seq x y z
N MET A 1 13.81 6.12 -4.21
CA MET A 1 13.89 6.45 -2.77
C MET A 1 12.52 6.15 -2.15
N ILE A 2 12.45 5.56 -0.96
CA ILE A 2 11.16 5.36 -0.27
C ILE A 2 10.99 6.51 0.71
N GLU A 3 9.99 7.35 0.48
CA GLU A 3 9.64 8.45 1.37
C GLU A 3 8.46 8.01 2.23
N LEU A 4 8.64 8.10 3.56
CA LEU A 4 7.58 7.83 4.54
C LEU A 4 7.03 9.15 5.03
N VAL A 5 5.74 9.18 5.36
CA VAL A 5 5.10 10.34 5.99
C VAL A 5 4.91 10.07 7.48
N THR A 6 5.07 11.10 8.30
CA THR A 6 4.72 11.03 9.71
C THR A 6 3.20 10.99 9.89
N GLY A 7 2.75 10.49 11.04
CA GLY A 7 1.34 10.51 11.38
C GLY A 7 0.77 11.91 11.46
N GLU A 8 1.56 12.90 11.88
CA GLU A 8 1.13 14.31 11.94
C GLU A 8 0.91 14.89 10.55
N GLU A 9 1.87 14.70 9.64
CA GLU A 9 1.72 15.14 8.24
C GLU A 9 0.53 14.46 7.57
N LEU A 10 0.36 13.16 7.79
CA LEU A 10 -0.77 12.42 7.25
C LEU A 10 -2.10 12.94 7.81
N ALA A 11 -2.21 13.12 9.13
CA ALA A 11 -3.41 13.63 9.78
C ALA A 11 -3.79 15.03 9.24
N GLN A 12 -2.81 15.93 9.14
CA GLN A 12 -3.03 17.28 8.60
C GLN A 12 -3.47 17.26 7.14
N SER A 13 -2.83 16.42 6.29
CA SER A 13 -3.21 16.29 4.88
C SER A 13 -4.65 15.79 4.67
N LEU A 14 -5.20 15.10 5.67
CA LEU A 14 -6.57 14.56 5.67
C LEU A 14 -7.56 15.48 6.39
N GLY A 15 -7.13 16.68 6.82
CA GLY A 15 -7.97 17.69 7.48
C GLY A 15 -8.16 17.49 8.98
N TYR A 16 -7.42 16.59 9.62
CA TYR A 16 -7.40 16.48 11.08
C TYR A 16 -6.43 17.51 11.67
N SER A 17 -6.70 17.97 12.90
CA SER A 17 -5.81 18.89 13.62
C SER A 17 -4.47 18.27 14.05
N GLY A 18 -4.33 16.95 13.94
CA GLY A 18 -3.16 16.16 14.34
C GLY A 18 -3.54 14.70 14.65
N VAL A 19 -2.61 13.92 15.21
CA VAL A 19 -2.83 12.50 15.56
C VAL A 19 -3.71 12.37 16.81
N ASN A 20 -5.02 12.40 16.63
CA ASN A 20 -6.03 12.22 17.69
C ASN A 20 -6.77 10.87 17.59
N ASN A 21 -7.71 10.61 18.50
CA ASN A 21 -8.48 9.35 18.50
C ASN A 21 -9.30 9.19 17.22
N ALA A 22 -9.94 10.24 16.72
CA ALA A 22 -10.72 10.18 15.49
C ALA A 22 -9.86 9.82 14.27
N PHE A 23 -8.63 10.35 14.17
CA PHE A 23 -7.68 9.97 13.13
C PHE A 23 -7.25 8.50 13.25
N ARG A 24 -6.99 8.01 14.48
CA ARG A 24 -6.60 6.61 14.71
C ARG A 24 -7.74 5.64 14.38
N ASP A 25 -8.96 5.99 14.75
CA ASP A 25 -10.17 5.22 14.44
C ASP A 25 -10.39 5.17 12.93
N TRP A 26 -10.23 6.31 12.25
CA TRP A 26 -10.28 6.37 10.79
C TRP A 26 -9.21 5.49 10.13
N CYS A 27 -7.96 5.55 10.59
CA CYS A 27 -6.89 4.67 10.09
C CYS A 27 -7.26 3.19 10.26
N SER A 28 -7.85 2.82 11.40
CA SER A 28 -8.32 1.46 11.66
C SER A 28 -9.43 1.03 10.69
N GLN A 29 -10.44 1.87 10.49
CA GLN A 29 -11.56 1.63 9.56
C GLN A 29 -11.08 1.48 8.12
N MET A 30 -10.13 2.32 7.70
CA MET A 30 -9.54 2.27 6.36
C MET A 30 -8.48 1.18 6.20
N ARG A 31 -8.19 0.39 7.24
CA ARG A 31 -7.13 -0.64 7.23
C ARG A 31 -5.76 -0.08 6.86
N ILE A 32 -5.47 1.14 7.33
CA ILE A 32 -4.19 1.83 7.20
C ILE A 32 -3.39 1.55 8.47
N THR A 33 -2.28 0.82 8.32
CA THR A 33 -1.38 0.48 9.41
C THR A 33 -0.07 1.26 9.28
N PRO A 34 0.56 1.66 10.39
CA PRO A 34 1.90 2.22 10.37
C PRO A 34 2.93 1.19 9.87
N VAL A 35 4.08 1.68 9.42
CA VAL A 35 5.18 0.84 8.95
C VAL A 35 5.69 -0.06 10.10
N PRO A 36 5.81 -1.39 9.89
CA PRO A 36 6.32 -2.29 10.91
C PRO A 36 7.68 -1.84 11.46
N GLY A 37 7.81 -1.80 12.79
CA GLY A 37 9.02 -1.33 13.46
C GLY A 37 9.24 0.19 13.44
N ARG A 38 8.37 0.97 12.80
CA ARG A 38 8.43 2.44 12.75
C ARG A 38 7.09 3.04 13.13
N ARG A 39 6.82 3.07 14.44
CA ARG A 39 5.57 3.62 14.97
C ARG A 39 5.43 5.09 14.59
N GLY A 40 4.24 5.48 14.14
CA GLY A 40 3.95 6.86 13.74
C GLY A 40 4.43 7.24 12.34
N PHE A 41 4.99 6.30 11.57
CA PHE A 41 5.27 6.50 10.14
C PHE A 41 4.34 5.66 9.29
N TYR A 42 3.95 6.21 8.15
CA TYR A 42 3.06 5.57 7.19
C TYR A 42 3.70 5.54 5.81
N ASP A 43 3.39 4.49 5.05
CA ASP A 43 3.74 4.39 3.64
C ASP A 43 2.66 5.12 2.81
N PRO A 44 2.98 6.21 2.10
CA PRO A 44 2.02 6.91 1.24
C PRO A 44 1.34 6.01 0.21
N LYS A 45 2.03 4.96 -0.26
CA LYS A 45 1.46 4.01 -1.23
C LYS A 45 0.36 3.17 -0.60
N LEU A 46 0.57 2.69 0.63
CA LEU A 46 -0.45 1.94 1.36
C LEU A 46 -1.67 2.83 1.61
N VAL A 47 -1.46 4.06 2.09
CA VAL A 47 -2.53 5.03 2.32
C VAL A 47 -3.33 5.23 1.03
N ARG A 48 -2.66 5.52 -0.08
CA ARG A 48 -3.33 5.75 -1.36
C ARG A 48 -4.11 4.54 -1.84
N ALA A 49 -3.53 3.35 -1.76
CA ALA A 49 -4.21 2.10 -2.14
C ALA A 49 -5.49 1.87 -1.33
N ARG A 50 -5.47 2.16 -0.02
CA ARG A 50 -6.66 2.06 0.83
C ARG A 50 -7.72 3.10 0.51
N LEU A 51 -7.31 4.32 0.18
CA LEU A 51 -8.24 5.36 -0.28
C LEU A 51 -8.89 4.95 -1.61
N ASP A 52 -8.12 4.44 -2.57
CA ASP A 52 -8.66 3.94 -3.84
C ASP A 52 -9.64 2.79 -3.62
N GLU A 53 -9.35 1.86 -2.70
CA GLU A 53 -10.26 0.77 -2.31
C GLU A 53 -11.56 1.31 -1.72
N ALA A 54 -11.48 2.27 -0.79
CA ALA A 54 -12.65 2.89 -0.19
C ALA A 54 -13.50 3.70 -1.18
N GLN A 55 -12.88 4.27 -2.21
CA GLN A 55 -13.55 5.03 -3.26
C GLN A 55 -14.09 4.15 -4.41
N GLY A 56 -13.91 2.82 -4.33
CA GLY A 56 -14.28 1.92 -5.43
C GLY A 56 -13.43 2.09 -6.70
N LEU A 57 -12.27 2.74 -6.57
CA LEU A 57 -11.33 3.02 -7.66
C LEU A 57 -10.31 1.91 -7.87
N VAL A 58 -10.36 0.83 -7.07
CA VAL A 58 -9.57 -0.37 -7.35
C VAL A 58 -10.01 -0.90 -8.70
N ARG A 59 -9.24 -0.53 -9.72
CA ARG A 59 -9.25 -1.18 -11.02
C ARG A 59 -9.08 -2.67 -10.70
N GLN A 60 -10.12 -3.46 -10.95
CA GLN A 60 -9.89 -4.86 -11.26
C GLN A 60 -8.83 -4.84 -12.35
N ASP A 61 -7.64 -5.36 -12.05
CA ASP A 61 -6.58 -5.55 -13.02
C ASP A 61 -7.13 -6.47 -14.13
N MET A 62 -7.78 -5.87 -15.11
CA MET A 62 -8.08 -6.44 -16.41
C MET A 62 -6.74 -6.50 -17.16
N GLY A 63 -5.88 -7.42 -16.74
CA GLY A 63 -4.66 -7.79 -17.45
C GLY A 63 -3.36 -7.45 -16.75
N ASN A 64 -3.04 -8.17 -15.67
CA ASN A 64 -1.64 -8.55 -15.51
C ASN A 64 -1.41 -9.74 -16.47
N PRO A 65 -0.63 -9.61 -17.56
CA PRO A 65 -0.25 -10.78 -18.33
C PRO A 65 0.47 -11.75 -17.38
N PRO A 66 0.31 -13.07 -17.56
CA PRO A 66 0.89 -14.03 -16.64
C PRO A 66 2.39 -13.78 -16.57
N LYS A 67 2.89 -13.35 -15.40
CA LYS A 67 4.31 -13.45 -15.09
C LYS A 67 4.67 -14.89 -15.39
N GLU A 68 5.57 -15.11 -16.35
CA GLU A 68 5.97 -16.45 -16.77
C GLU A 68 6.14 -17.32 -15.53
N SER A 69 5.38 -18.42 -15.50
CA SER A 69 5.46 -19.37 -14.40
C SER A 69 6.92 -19.71 -14.15
N PHE A 70 7.34 -19.81 -12.89
CA PHE A 70 8.69 -20.25 -12.53
C PHE A 70 9.07 -21.58 -13.22
N VAL A 71 8.09 -22.38 -13.64
CA VAL A 71 8.25 -23.58 -14.47
C VAL A 71 8.73 -23.26 -15.89
N ALA A 72 8.19 -22.22 -16.54
CA ALA A 72 8.61 -21.76 -17.86
C ALA A 72 10.07 -21.27 -17.84
N ILE A 73 10.42 -20.47 -16.82
CA ILE A 73 11.80 -20.03 -16.57
C ILE A 73 12.75 -21.23 -16.36
N ARG A 74 12.30 -22.26 -15.64
CA ARG A 74 13.09 -23.49 -15.40
C ARG A 74 13.30 -24.31 -16.68
N ARG A 75 12.29 -24.43 -17.54
CA ARG A 75 12.39 -25.14 -18.83
C ARG A 75 13.34 -24.43 -19.80
N ALA A 76 13.24 -23.10 -19.90
CA ALA A 76 14.14 -22.32 -20.74
C ALA A 76 15.63 -22.48 -20.37
N ARG A 77 15.93 -22.70 -19.07
CA ARG A 77 17.29 -22.95 -18.58
C ARG A 77 17.80 -24.38 -18.86
N ARG A 78 16.92 -25.36 -19.02
CA ARG A 78 17.29 -26.78 -19.20
C ARG A 78 17.25 -27.26 -20.66
N GLY A 79 16.70 -26.46 -21.57
CA GLY A 79 16.59 -26.80 -22.99
C GLY A 79 17.74 -26.31 -23.88
N LYS A 80 18.89 -25.97 -23.30
CA LYS A 80 20.13 -25.66 -24.03
C LYS A 80 21.20 -26.69 -23.65
N ASP A 81 21.03 -27.89 -24.15
CA ASP A 81 22.08 -28.88 -24.38
C ASP A 81 21.68 -29.68 -25.63
#